data_AF-F3KZ51-F1
#
_entry.id   AF-F3KZ51-F1
#
_cell.length_a   1.000
_cell.length_b   1.000
_cell.length_c   1.000
_cell.angle_alpha   90.00
_cell.angle_beta   90.00
_cell.angle_gamma   90.00
#
_symmetry.space_group_name_H-M   'P 1'
#
loop_
_entity.id
_entity.type
_entity.pdbx_description
1 polymer ?
#
loop_
_entity_poly.entity_id
_entity_poly.type
_entity_poly.pdbx_seq_one_letter_code
_entity_poly.pdbx_strand_id
1 'polypeptide(L)'
;MTLSRADLWSLEEYAQERAGFREKVLAHKKSRQLALGAHARLYFEDTLTIKYQIQEMLRIERVFEAEGIHEELDAYNPLIPDGHNWKATFMIEYTDPAERAVRLGELIGIEDVTWLQVEGFDKIFAIADEDLERETADKTSSVHFMRYELTPAMITAAKKGAKIFAGIDHDNYRIDAFEVADNIRNSLVADLNEAAIN
;
A
#
# COMPACT_ATOMS: atom_id res chain seq x y z
N MET A 1 -8.56 -1.38 -11.43
CA MET A 1 -9.95 -0.87 -11.66
C MET A 1 -10.21 0.16 -10.57
N THR A 2 -10.59 1.38 -10.91
CA THR A 2 -10.85 2.44 -9.94
C THR A 2 -12.27 2.33 -9.36
N LEU A 3 -12.48 2.86 -8.16
CA LEU A 3 -13.80 2.94 -7.56
C LEU A 3 -14.54 4.19 -8.05
N SER A 4 -15.85 4.05 -8.15
CA SER A 4 -16.79 5.13 -8.40
C SER A 4 -17.80 5.22 -7.25
N ARG A 5 -18.62 6.29 -7.25
CA ARG A 5 -19.72 6.42 -6.28
C ARG A 5 -20.68 5.23 -6.32
N ALA A 6 -20.89 4.60 -7.48
CA ALA A 6 -21.76 3.43 -7.60
C ALA A 6 -21.22 2.19 -6.88
N ASP A 7 -19.92 2.16 -6.60
CA ASP A 7 -19.26 1.08 -5.85
C ASP A 7 -19.34 1.30 -4.34
N LEU A 8 -19.84 2.46 -3.90
CA LEU A 8 -19.96 2.85 -2.50
C LEU A 8 -21.42 2.73 -2.02
N TRP A 9 -21.59 2.24 -0.81
CA TRP A 9 -22.84 2.32 -0.07
C TRP A 9 -23.08 3.73 0.46
N SER A 10 -24.35 4.09 0.61
CA SER A 10 -24.75 5.22 1.46
C SER A 10 -24.35 5.01 2.92
N LEU A 11 -24.37 6.06 3.73
CA LEU A 11 -24.07 5.96 5.16
C LEU A 11 -25.00 4.99 5.90
N GLU A 12 -26.27 4.94 5.49
CA GLU A 12 -27.27 4.03 6.08
C GLU A 12 -26.98 2.57 5.74
N GLU A 13 -26.80 2.27 4.45
CA GLU A 13 -26.46 0.92 3.99
C GLU A 13 -25.13 0.46 4.58
N TYR A 14 -24.11 1.33 4.61
CA TYR A 14 -22.83 1.01 5.21
C TYR A 14 -22.97 0.69 6.70
N ALA A 15 -23.80 1.41 7.45
CA ALA A 15 -24.03 1.11 8.86
C ALA A 15 -24.60 -0.31 9.08
N GLN A 16 -25.39 -0.83 8.14
CA GLN A 16 -25.93 -2.19 8.17
C GLN A 16 -24.85 -3.23 7.80
N GLU A 17 -24.10 -2.98 6.73
CA GLU A 17 -23.11 -3.92 6.17
C GLU A 17 -21.76 -3.93 6.92
N ARG A 18 -21.44 -2.86 7.66
CA ARG A 18 -20.10 -2.59 8.19
C ARG A 18 -19.52 -3.74 9.02
N ALA A 19 -20.33 -4.41 9.83
CA ALA A 19 -19.82 -5.50 10.68
C ALA A 19 -19.22 -6.64 9.84
N GLY A 20 -19.99 -7.15 8.87
CA GLY A 20 -19.53 -8.21 7.98
C GLY A 20 -18.44 -7.75 7.01
N PHE A 21 -18.56 -6.52 6.50
CA PHE A 21 -17.53 -5.97 5.62
C PHE A 21 -16.19 -5.77 6.33
N ARG A 22 -16.19 -5.27 7.57
CA ARG A 22 -14.99 -5.13 8.39
C ARG A 22 -14.33 -6.48 8.66
N GLU A 23 -15.11 -7.52 9.00
CA GLU A 23 -14.58 -8.87 9.20
C GLU A 23 -13.89 -9.40 7.94
N LYS A 24 -14.56 -9.25 6.78
CA LYS A 24 -14.00 -9.61 5.47
C LYS A 24 -12.68 -8.89 5.19
N VAL A 25 -12.64 -7.58 5.41
CA VAL A 25 -11.44 -6.75 5.15
C VAL A 25 -10.31 -7.11 6.11
N LEU A 26 -10.60 -7.35 7.39
CA LEU A 26 -9.56 -7.76 8.36
C LEU A 26 -8.97 -9.14 8.02
N ALA A 27 -9.80 -10.08 7.56
CA ALA A 27 -9.32 -11.37 7.08
C ALA A 27 -8.42 -11.20 5.84
N HIS A 28 -8.84 -10.36 4.89
CA HIS A 28 -8.09 -10.04 3.68
C HIS A 28 -6.75 -9.35 3.97
N LYS A 29 -6.74 -8.38 4.89
CA LYS A 29 -5.53 -7.63 5.27
C LYS A 29 -4.40 -8.52 5.81
N LYS A 30 -4.68 -9.75 6.29
CA LYS A 30 -3.66 -10.70 6.76
C LYS A 30 -2.66 -11.10 5.67
N SER A 31 -3.07 -11.14 4.40
CA SER A 31 -2.18 -11.41 3.26
C SER A 31 -1.72 -10.13 2.55
N ARG A 32 -2.05 -8.95 3.07
CA ARG A 32 -1.68 -7.65 2.50
C ARG A 32 -0.65 -6.92 3.35
N GLN A 33 -0.08 -7.57 4.36
CA GLN A 33 0.83 -6.95 5.31
C GLN A 33 2.19 -7.64 5.28
N LEU A 34 3.23 -6.88 4.95
CA LEU A 34 4.60 -7.35 4.92
C LEU A 34 5.44 -6.58 5.94
N ALA A 35 5.86 -7.25 7.01
CA ALA A 35 6.78 -6.67 7.98
C ALA A 35 8.18 -6.52 7.36
N LEU A 36 8.81 -5.37 7.60
CA LEU A 36 10.18 -5.05 7.23
C LEU A 36 10.97 -4.79 8.52
N GLY A 37 11.43 -5.88 9.15
CA GLY A 37 12.00 -5.82 10.50
C GLY A 37 10.94 -5.51 11.57
N ALA A 38 11.35 -4.81 12.62
CA ALA A 38 10.54 -4.59 13.82
C ALA A 38 9.66 -3.33 13.78
N HIS A 39 10.08 -2.30 13.05
CA HIS A 39 9.51 -0.95 13.10
C HIS A 39 9.00 -0.44 11.75
N ALA A 40 8.91 -1.30 10.74
CA ALA A 40 8.46 -0.92 9.41
C ALA A 40 7.53 -1.99 8.83
N ARG A 41 6.50 -1.56 8.11
CA ARG A 41 5.54 -2.45 7.45
C ARG A 41 5.02 -1.85 6.16
N LEU A 42 4.89 -2.68 5.14
CA LEU A 42 4.12 -2.38 3.93
C LEU A 42 2.72 -2.96 4.07
N TYR A 43 1.71 -2.11 3.90
CA TYR A 43 0.31 -2.47 3.77
C TYR A 43 -0.07 -2.34 2.30
N PHE A 44 -0.07 -3.45 1.58
CA PHE A 44 -0.42 -3.47 0.17
C PHE A 44 -1.91 -3.17 -0.03
N GLU A 45 -2.19 -2.15 -0.82
CA GLU A 45 -3.54 -1.64 -1.03
C GLU A 45 -4.16 -2.27 -2.28
N ASP A 46 -5.47 -2.51 -2.24
CA ASP A 46 -6.26 -2.93 -3.39
C ASP A 46 -7.67 -2.35 -3.32
N THR A 47 -8.51 -2.69 -4.29
CA THR A 47 -9.89 -2.21 -4.35
C THR A 47 -10.68 -2.51 -3.08
N LEU A 48 -10.43 -3.63 -2.39
CA LEU A 48 -11.15 -3.99 -1.16
C LEU A 48 -10.66 -3.18 0.04
N THR A 49 -9.34 -3.03 0.21
CA THR A 49 -8.79 -2.22 1.31
C THR A 49 -9.14 -0.75 1.16
N ILE A 50 -9.08 -0.23 -0.07
CA ILE A 50 -9.40 1.17 -0.38
C ILE A 50 -10.89 1.45 -0.27
N LYS A 51 -11.77 0.57 -0.77
CA LYS A 51 -13.22 0.71 -0.56
C LYS A 51 -13.55 0.78 0.93
N TYR A 52 -12.89 -0.04 1.76
CA TYR A 52 -13.07 0.02 3.21
C TYR A 52 -12.59 1.34 3.81
N GLN A 53 -11.43 1.84 3.38
CA GLN A 53 -10.88 3.09 3.87
C GLN A 53 -11.81 4.28 3.55
N ILE A 54 -12.26 4.40 2.30
CA ILE A 54 -13.21 5.44 1.87
C ILE A 54 -14.50 5.37 2.69
N GLN A 55 -15.09 4.18 2.82
CA GLN A 55 -16.33 4.01 3.58
C GLN A 55 -16.18 4.39 5.07
N GLU A 56 -15.05 4.08 5.69
CA GLU A 56 -14.79 4.49 7.06
C GLU A 56 -14.62 6.01 7.18
N MET A 57 -13.93 6.66 6.23
CA MET A 57 -13.80 8.11 6.19
C MET A 57 -15.15 8.80 6.05
N LEU A 58 -15.95 8.41 5.05
CA LEU A 58 -17.30 8.94 4.84
C LEU A 58 -18.17 8.79 6.10
N ARG A 59 -18.06 7.66 6.81
CA ARG A 59 -18.83 7.40 8.04
C ARG A 59 -18.37 8.25 9.22
N ILE A 60 -17.05 8.37 9.44
CA ILE A 60 -16.49 9.12 10.57
C ILE A 60 -16.81 10.61 10.41
N GLU A 61 -16.58 11.14 9.21
CA GLU A 61 -16.79 12.56 8.88
C GLU A 61 -18.24 12.88 8.49
N ARG A 62 -19.10 11.84 8.39
CA ARG A 62 -20.52 11.95 7.98
C ARG A 62 -20.69 12.65 6.63
N VAL A 63 -19.83 12.33 5.67
CA VAL A 63 -19.87 12.87 4.30
C VAL A 63 -20.87 12.07 3.47
N PHE A 64 -21.88 12.75 2.94
CA PHE A 64 -22.91 12.16 2.06
C PHE A 64 -23.19 13.01 0.81
N GLU A 65 -22.69 14.24 0.77
CA GLU A 65 -22.77 15.11 -0.40
C GLU A 65 -21.88 14.58 -1.52
N ALA A 66 -22.35 14.71 -2.76
CA ALA A 66 -21.69 14.12 -3.92
C ALA A 66 -20.24 14.59 -4.09
N GLU A 67 -19.98 15.88 -3.83
CA GLU A 67 -18.66 16.48 -3.97
C GLU A 67 -17.67 15.90 -2.94
N GLY A 68 -18.05 15.87 -1.66
CA GLY A 68 -17.18 15.29 -0.62
C GLY A 68 -16.92 13.80 -0.84
N ILE A 69 -17.88 13.04 -1.40
CA ILE A 69 -17.61 11.65 -1.80
C ILE A 69 -16.59 11.57 -2.93
N HIS A 70 -16.63 12.51 -3.88
CA HIS A 70 -15.68 12.55 -4.97
C HIS A 70 -14.27 12.91 -4.50
N GLU A 71 -14.14 13.87 -3.59
CA GLU A 71 -12.88 14.24 -2.95
C GLU A 71 -12.21 13.03 -2.27
N GLU A 72 -12.97 12.25 -1.51
CA GLU A 72 -12.47 11.01 -0.88
C GLU A 72 -12.09 9.95 -1.92
N LEU A 73 -12.89 9.79 -2.98
CA LEU A 73 -12.55 8.88 -4.08
C LEU A 73 -11.25 9.27 -4.75
N ASP A 74 -11.05 10.55 -5.03
CA ASP A 74 -9.87 11.07 -5.71
C ASP A 74 -8.61 10.97 -4.84
N ALA A 75 -8.75 11.16 -3.53
CA ALA A 75 -7.65 10.98 -2.59
C ALA A 75 -7.16 9.53 -2.48
N TYR A 76 -8.08 8.55 -2.53
CA TYR A 76 -7.73 7.15 -2.24
C TYR A 76 -7.63 6.24 -3.48
N ASN A 77 -8.31 6.56 -4.60
CA ASN A 77 -8.20 5.78 -5.84
C ASN A 77 -6.75 5.62 -6.36
N PRO A 78 -5.84 6.62 -6.24
CA PRO A 78 -4.44 6.46 -6.62
C PRO A 78 -3.73 5.30 -5.90
N LEU A 79 -4.23 4.85 -4.76
CA LEU A 79 -3.69 3.71 -4.02
C LEU A 79 -4.18 2.35 -4.53
N ILE A 80 -5.08 2.31 -5.51
CA ILE A 80 -5.53 1.06 -6.11
C ILE A 80 -4.54 0.66 -7.24
N PRO A 81 -4.01 -0.57 -7.24
CA PRO A 81 -3.23 -1.09 -8.34
C PRO A 81 -4.00 -1.05 -9.66
N ASP A 82 -3.30 -0.70 -10.72
CA ASP A 82 -3.83 -0.60 -12.09
C ASP A 82 -3.49 -1.81 -12.97
N GLY A 83 -2.75 -2.78 -12.42
CA GLY A 83 -2.38 -4.02 -13.09
C GLY A 83 -0.92 -4.13 -13.52
N HIS A 84 -0.14 -3.04 -13.47
CA HIS A 84 1.30 -3.05 -13.75
C HIS A 84 2.16 -2.54 -12.60
N ASN A 85 1.55 -2.14 -11.50
CA ASN A 85 2.24 -1.82 -10.26
C ASN A 85 1.61 -2.49 -9.04
N TRP A 86 2.38 -2.49 -7.96
CA TRP A 86 1.85 -2.68 -6.62
C TRP A 86 1.79 -1.34 -5.90
N LYS A 87 0.70 -1.12 -5.17
CA LYS A 87 0.50 0.06 -4.33
C LYS A 87 0.54 -0.36 -2.87
N ALA A 88 1.21 0.40 -2.03
CA ALA A 88 1.29 0.10 -0.61
C ALA A 88 1.35 1.37 0.24
N THR A 89 0.72 1.32 1.41
CA THR A 89 0.99 2.27 2.49
C THR A 89 2.17 1.75 3.30
N PHE A 90 3.29 2.48 3.29
CA PHE A 90 4.45 2.19 4.13
C PHE A 90 4.31 2.90 5.48
N MET A 91 4.45 2.15 6.57
CA MET A 91 4.33 2.69 7.92
C MET A 91 5.60 2.43 8.73
N ILE A 92 6.07 3.49 9.40
CA ILE A 92 7.12 3.45 10.42
C ILE A 92 6.47 3.45 11.80
N GLU A 93 6.65 2.37 12.54
CA GLU A 93 5.90 2.03 13.74
C GLU A 93 6.77 2.07 15.00
N TYR A 94 6.76 3.24 15.65
CA TYR A 94 7.25 3.43 17.00
C TYR A 94 6.08 3.81 17.92
N THR A 95 5.93 3.06 19.00
CA THR A 95 4.82 3.22 19.96
C THR A 95 5.01 4.45 20.84
N ASP A 96 6.24 4.72 21.27
CA ASP A 96 6.58 5.89 22.05
C ASP A 96 6.71 7.14 21.14
N PRO A 97 5.94 8.22 21.39
CA PRO A 97 5.99 9.41 20.55
C PRO A 97 7.34 10.15 20.55
N ALA A 98 8.07 10.14 21.67
CA ALA A 98 9.36 10.83 21.76
C ALA A 98 10.44 10.05 21.00
N GLU A 99 10.46 8.72 21.14
CA GLU A 99 11.31 7.85 20.32
C GLU A 99 10.97 8.01 18.84
N ARG A 100 9.68 7.96 18.49
CA ARG A 100 9.22 8.10 17.09
C ARG A 100 9.77 9.38 16.46
N ALA A 101 9.70 10.51 17.17
CA ALA A 101 10.18 11.79 16.64
C ALA A 101 11.69 11.76 16.32
N VAL A 102 12.51 11.16 17.20
CA VAL A 102 13.96 11.01 16.96
C VAL A 102 14.21 10.09 15.78
N ARG A 103 13.54 8.93 15.74
CA ARG A 103 13.71 7.93 14.70
C ARG A 103 13.30 8.44 13.32
N LEU A 104 12.20 9.18 13.20
CA LEU A 104 11.80 9.79 11.93
C LEU A 104 12.81 10.84 11.43
N GLY A 105 13.60 11.46 12.31
CA GLY A 105 14.73 12.30 11.91
C GLY A 105 15.93 11.49 11.39
N GLU A 106 16.13 10.27 11.89
CA GLU A 106 17.21 9.36 11.45
C GLU A 106 16.85 8.60 10.17
N LEU A 107 15.57 8.49 9.81
CA LEU A 107 15.07 7.67 8.71
C LEU A 107 14.67 8.48 7.47
N ILE A 108 15.22 9.67 7.30
CA ILE A 108 14.93 10.52 6.13
C ILE A 108 15.34 9.80 4.84
N GLY A 109 14.39 9.63 3.91
CA GLY A 109 14.61 8.97 2.62
C GLY A 109 14.53 7.43 2.67
N ILE A 110 14.08 6.84 3.79
CA ILE A 110 13.85 5.39 3.88
C ILE A 110 12.83 4.89 2.85
N GLU A 111 11.84 5.72 2.53
CA GLU A 111 10.82 5.44 1.53
C GLU A 111 11.44 5.18 0.15
N ASP A 112 12.44 5.96 -0.25
CA ASP A 112 13.11 5.87 -1.56
C ASP A 112 13.99 4.61 -1.71
N VAL A 113 14.43 4.02 -0.59
CA VAL A 113 15.33 2.86 -0.56
C VAL A 113 14.66 1.58 -0.05
N THR A 114 13.34 1.60 0.09
CA THR A 114 12.53 0.40 0.31
C THR A 114 12.23 -0.25 -1.04
N TRP A 115 12.47 -1.56 -1.14
CA TRP A 115 12.45 -2.25 -2.43
C TRP A 115 11.76 -3.63 -2.38
N LEU A 116 11.22 -4.01 -3.54
CA LEU A 116 10.74 -5.35 -3.85
C LEU A 116 11.54 -5.92 -5.03
N GLN A 117 11.57 -7.24 -5.20
CA GLN A 117 12.29 -7.87 -6.30
C GLN A 117 11.59 -9.13 -6.75
N VAL A 118 11.34 -9.25 -8.05
CA VAL A 118 10.94 -10.53 -8.66
C VAL A 118 12.20 -11.35 -8.93
N GLU A 119 12.21 -12.62 -8.56
CA GLU A 119 13.36 -13.52 -8.73
C GLU A 119 13.92 -13.46 -10.16
N GLY A 120 15.23 -13.20 -10.27
CA GLY A 120 15.91 -13.08 -11.56
C GLY A 120 15.85 -11.70 -12.22
N PHE A 121 15.27 -10.69 -11.56
CA PHE A 121 15.22 -9.31 -12.03
C PHE A 121 15.90 -8.34 -11.06
N ASP A 122 16.13 -7.11 -11.50
CA ASP A 122 16.63 -6.03 -10.65
C ASP A 122 15.63 -5.64 -9.55
N LYS A 123 16.13 -4.97 -8.51
CA LYS A 123 15.30 -4.39 -7.45
C LYS A 123 14.37 -3.32 -8.02
N ILE A 124 13.13 -3.34 -7.57
CA ILE A 124 12.11 -2.33 -7.81
C ILE A 124 12.08 -1.45 -6.57
N PHE A 125 12.68 -0.27 -6.65
CA PHE A 125 12.56 0.75 -5.61
C PHE A 125 11.21 1.44 -5.73
N ALA A 126 10.67 1.87 -4.58
CA ALA A 126 9.41 2.57 -4.56
C ALA A 126 9.52 3.96 -5.18
N ILE A 127 8.43 4.39 -5.80
CA ILE A 127 8.16 5.80 -6.09
C ILE A 127 7.17 6.25 -5.02
N ALA A 128 7.65 7.11 -4.11
CA ALA A 128 6.92 7.49 -2.91
C ALA A 128 6.26 8.87 -3.04
N ASP A 129 5.08 9.01 -2.42
CA ASP A 129 4.39 10.27 -2.13
C ASP A 129 4.17 11.19 -3.35
N GLU A 130 3.93 10.61 -4.53
CA GLU A 130 3.73 11.36 -5.78
C GLU A 130 2.55 12.33 -5.72
N ASP A 131 1.57 12.03 -4.87
CA ASP A 131 0.34 12.78 -4.68
C ASP A 131 0.41 13.81 -3.53
N LEU A 132 1.57 13.93 -2.85
CA LEU A 132 1.75 14.84 -1.72
C LEU A 132 2.79 15.93 -2.04
N GLU A 133 2.48 17.18 -1.72
CA GLU A 133 3.48 18.24 -1.69
C GLU A 133 4.39 18.01 -0.47
N ARG A 134 5.72 17.90 -0.67
CA ARG A 134 6.69 17.64 0.41
C ARG A 134 6.56 18.69 1.52
N GLU A 135 6.20 18.27 2.73
CA GLU A 135 5.87 19.21 3.80
C GLU A 135 7.09 19.72 4.63
N THR A 136 8.19 18.97 4.77
CA THR A 136 9.36 19.45 5.54
C THR A 136 10.66 18.70 5.24
N ALA A 137 11.82 19.39 5.28
CA ALA A 137 13.14 18.79 5.06
C ALA A 137 13.77 18.13 6.31
N ASP A 138 13.23 18.38 7.50
CA ASP A 138 13.91 18.06 8.77
C ASP A 138 13.55 16.69 9.36
N LYS A 139 12.51 16.02 8.86
CA LYS A 139 12.06 14.69 9.31
C LYS A 139 11.21 14.01 8.24
N THR A 140 11.23 12.67 8.22
CA THR A 140 10.31 11.90 7.37
C THR A 140 8.93 11.70 8.00
N SER A 141 7.94 11.31 7.19
CA SER A 141 6.60 10.97 7.65
C SER A 141 6.60 9.57 8.28
N SER A 142 5.68 9.30 9.21
CA SER A 142 5.45 7.92 9.67
C SER A 142 4.66 7.08 8.67
N VAL A 143 4.08 7.71 7.65
CA VAL A 143 3.22 7.08 6.63
C VAL A 143 3.61 7.61 5.26
N HIS A 144 3.87 6.71 4.31
CA HIS A 144 4.17 7.03 2.92
C HIS A 144 3.30 6.21 1.97
N PHE A 145 2.96 6.78 0.83
CA PHE A 145 2.27 6.09 -0.25
C PHE A 145 3.25 5.65 -1.32
N MET A 146 3.34 4.34 -1.53
CA MET A 146 4.39 3.71 -2.32
C MET A 146 3.80 3.09 -3.59
N ARG A 147 4.44 3.35 -4.73
CA ARG A 147 4.20 2.62 -5.98
C ARG A 147 5.45 1.85 -6.40
N TYR A 148 5.28 0.57 -6.68
CA TYR A 148 6.32 -0.29 -7.24
C TYR A 148 5.93 -0.63 -8.66
N GLU A 149 6.66 -0.10 -9.64
CA GLU A 149 6.36 -0.28 -11.07
C GLU A 149 7.02 -1.54 -11.62
N LEU A 150 6.26 -2.42 -12.28
CA LEU A 150 6.78 -3.67 -12.83
C LEU A 150 6.86 -3.63 -14.35
N THR A 151 7.94 -4.20 -14.87
CA THR A 151 8.03 -4.46 -16.31
C THR A 151 7.15 -5.65 -16.73
N PRO A 152 6.73 -5.75 -18.01
CA PRO A 152 5.99 -6.90 -18.52
C PRO A 152 6.66 -8.27 -18.26
N ALA A 153 7.99 -8.30 -18.27
CA ALA A 153 8.77 -9.51 -18.00
C ALA A 153 8.68 -9.92 -16.52
N MET A 154 8.77 -8.95 -15.59
CA MET A 154 8.58 -9.18 -14.15
C MET A 154 7.16 -9.68 -13.86
N ILE A 155 6.14 -9.07 -14.45
CA ILE A 155 4.73 -9.49 -14.29
C ILE A 155 4.55 -10.94 -14.76
N THR A 156 5.10 -11.28 -15.93
CA THR A 156 5.03 -12.63 -16.48
C THR A 156 5.72 -13.65 -15.58
N ALA A 157 6.92 -13.34 -15.07
CA ALA A 157 7.65 -14.22 -14.17
C ALA A 157 6.91 -14.41 -12.85
N ALA A 158 6.41 -13.31 -12.26
CA ALA A 158 5.61 -13.35 -11.05
C ALA A 158 4.32 -14.17 -11.27
N LYS A 159 3.59 -14.03 -12.39
CA LYS A 159 2.44 -14.91 -12.67
C LYS A 159 2.81 -16.39 -12.85
N LYS A 160 4.03 -16.69 -13.32
CA LYS A 160 4.54 -18.06 -13.50
C LYS A 160 5.08 -18.72 -12.23
N GLY A 161 5.02 -18.05 -11.08
CA GLY A 161 5.45 -18.63 -9.81
C GLY A 161 6.82 -18.17 -9.33
N ALA A 162 7.47 -17.21 -10.00
CA ALA A 162 8.71 -16.62 -9.50
C ALA A 162 8.55 -16.09 -8.07
N LYS A 163 9.58 -16.23 -7.25
CA LYS A 163 9.61 -15.71 -5.88
C LYS A 163 9.63 -14.19 -5.89
N ILE A 164 9.12 -13.60 -4.82
CA ILE A 164 9.22 -12.17 -4.56
C ILE A 164 10.08 -11.99 -3.31
N PHE A 165 11.03 -11.06 -3.36
CA PHE A 165 11.86 -10.66 -2.24
C PHE A 165 11.57 -9.21 -1.86
N ALA A 166 11.90 -8.85 -0.63
CA ALA A 166 11.81 -7.49 -0.13
C ALA A 166 13.03 -7.14 0.73
N GLY A 167 13.27 -5.83 0.91
CA GLY A 167 14.27 -5.32 1.83
C GLY A 167 14.29 -3.79 1.89
N ILE A 168 15.23 -3.26 2.65
CA ILE A 168 15.44 -1.81 2.84
C ILE A 168 16.95 -1.56 2.82
N ASP A 169 17.39 -0.66 1.94
CA ASP A 169 18.80 -0.27 1.80
C ASP A 169 19.06 1.11 2.46
N HIS A 170 18.57 1.32 3.68
CA HIS A 170 18.76 2.56 4.44
C HIS A 170 19.87 2.39 5.50
N ASP A 171 20.80 3.34 5.59
CA ASP A 171 21.96 3.24 6.50
C ASP A 171 21.58 3.04 7.97
N ASN A 172 20.52 3.73 8.42
CA ASN A 172 20.02 3.63 9.80
C ASN A 172 18.97 2.52 10.01
N TYR A 173 18.56 1.80 8.95
CA TYR A 173 17.54 0.75 9.03
C TYR A 173 17.64 -0.25 7.86
N ARG A 174 18.75 -0.97 7.79
CA ARG A 174 18.98 -1.96 6.73
C ARG A 174 18.23 -3.26 7.01
N ILE A 175 17.50 -3.74 6.01
CA ILE A 175 16.89 -5.07 6.00
C ILE A 175 17.42 -5.82 4.78
N ASP A 176 18.18 -6.88 5.01
CA ASP A 176 18.69 -7.74 3.94
C ASP A 176 17.54 -8.43 3.20
N ALA A 177 17.84 -8.88 1.98
CA ALA A 177 16.88 -9.56 1.12
C ALA A 177 16.27 -10.79 1.82
N PHE A 178 14.95 -10.84 1.91
CA PHE A 178 14.23 -12.02 2.38
C PHE A 178 13.06 -12.35 1.46
N GLU A 179 12.73 -13.64 1.39
CA GLU A 179 11.63 -14.15 0.57
C GLU A 179 10.28 -13.77 1.20
N VAL A 180 9.41 -13.15 0.41
CA VAL A 180 8.05 -12.81 0.80
C VAL A 180 7.23 -14.10 0.87
N ALA A 181 6.52 -14.30 1.98
CA ALA A 181 5.70 -15.48 2.20
C ALA A 181 4.64 -15.68 1.10
N ASP A 182 4.39 -16.95 0.74
CA ASP A 182 3.52 -17.33 -0.38
C ASP A 182 2.12 -16.72 -0.33
N ASN A 183 1.53 -16.59 0.87
CA ASN A 183 0.20 -16.01 1.02
C ASN A 183 0.17 -14.53 0.59
N ILE A 184 1.22 -13.76 0.93
CA ILE A 184 1.34 -12.36 0.52
C ILE A 184 1.68 -12.30 -0.96
N ARG A 185 2.72 -13.04 -1.39
CA ARG A 185 3.16 -13.09 -2.78
C ARG A 185 2.02 -13.44 -3.74
N ASN A 186 1.19 -14.42 -3.41
CA ASN A 186 0.04 -14.80 -4.23
C ASN A 186 -1.03 -13.70 -4.24
N SER A 187 -1.23 -12.99 -3.14
CA SER A 187 -2.11 -11.82 -3.10
C SER A 187 -1.60 -10.69 -3.98
N LEU A 188 -0.30 -10.39 -3.98
CA LEU A 188 0.30 -9.35 -4.82
C LEU A 188 0.22 -9.68 -6.31
N VAL A 189 0.43 -10.95 -6.68
CA VAL A 189 0.34 -11.38 -8.08
C VAL A 189 -1.09 -11.26 -8.63
N ALA A 190 -2.11 -11.36 -7.76
CA ALA A 190 -3.50 -11.18 -8.14
C ALA A 190 -3.84 -9.73 -8.55
N ASP A 191 -3.04 -8.75 -8.10
CA ASP A 191 -3.22 -7.34 -8.48
C ASP A 191 -2.72 -7.02 -9.88
N LEU A 192 -1.92 -7.91 -10.48
CA LEU A 192 -1.28 -7.70 -11.77
C LEU A 192 -2.14 -8.23 -12.92
N ASN A 193 -2.23 -7.47 -14.01
CA ASN A 193 -2.88 -7.90 -15.24
C ASN A 193 -1.92 -8.74 -16.10
N GLU A 194 -2.45 -9.57 -17.00
CA GLU A 194 -1.57 -10.22 -17.99
C GLU A 194 -0.88 -9.14 -18.83
N ALA A 195 0.42 -9.31 -19.06
CA ALA A 195 1.15 -8.44 -19.97
C ALA A 195 0.52 -8.57 -21.36
N ALA A 196 0.01 -7.47 -21.90
CA ALA A 196 -0.39 -7.42 -23.30
C ALA A 196 0.87 -7.62 -24.15
N ILE A 197 1.02 -8.82 -24.72
CA ILE A 197 2.03 -9.09 -25.72
C ILE A 197 1.50 -8.44 -27.01
N ASN A 198 1.98 -7.25 -27.32
CA ASN A 198 1.86 -6.68 -28.67
C ASN A 198 2.90 -7.32 -29.59
#